data_AF-A0A7Y9MV08-F1
#
_entry.id   AF-A0A7Y9MV08-F1
#
_cell.length_a   1.000
_cell.length_b   1.000
_cell.length_c   1.000
_cell.angle_alpha   90.00
_cell.angle_beta   90.00
_cell.angle_gamma   90.00
#
_symmetry.space_group_name_H-M   'P 1'
#
loop_
_entity.id
_entity.type
_entity.pdbx_description
1 polymer ?
#
loop_
_entity_poly.entity_id
_entity_poly.type
_entity_poly.pdbx_seq_one_letter_code
_entity_poly.pdbx_strand_id
1 'polypeptide(L)'
;MAALLLPFMALAAVGLLLSLCVHVASLLGLRVPGGALVWSLHIGIFVVWLPAVLVATRITRGRPHRDYWKTVLSGCPPWMRYTGYALFVYAAANFFWIMATSESQDLKRIGDASVIRAFSGHWLVFYGAAFAILYSAYRTPRLLSRQRCADGHEVAGSDAFCSTCGKKIQRPVVAE
;
A
#
# COMPACT_ATOMS: atom_id res chain seq x y z
N MET A 1 -6.06 8.00 17.38
CA MET A 1 -5.15 7.61 16.27
C MET A 1 -5.87 6.82 15.17
N ALA A 2 -6.59 5.73 15.48
CA ALA A 2 -7.27 4.92 14.44
C ALA A 2 -8.31 5.70 13.61
N ALA A 3 -9.08 6.61 14.24
CA ALA A 3 -10.06 7.44 13.53
C ALA A 3 -9.44 8.38 12.48
N LEU A 4 -8.19 8.81 12.67
CA LEU A 4 -7.48 9.67 11.70
C LEU A 4 -7.03 8.88 10.45
N LEU A 5 -6.92 7.55 10.54
CA LEU A 5 -6.56 6.70 9.41
C LEU A 5 -7.75 6.43 8.48
N LEU A 6 -8.97 6.45 9.02
CA LEU A 6 -10.21 6.16 8.29
C LEU A 6 -10.40 6.99 7.01
N PRO A 7 -10.28 8.33 7.00
CA PRO A 7 -10.50 9.11 5.78
C PRO A 7 -9.49 8.75 4.69
N PHE A 8 -8.21 8.56 5.04
CA PHE A 8 -7.17 8.18 4.08
C PHE A 8 -7.35 6.74 3.58
N MET A 9 -7.80 5.83 4.45
CA MET A 9 -8.09 4.45 4.08
C MET A 9 -9.31 4.38 3.15
N ALA A 10 -10.35 5.15 3.42
CA ALA A 10 -11.52 5.26 2.54
C ALA A 10 -11.12 5.86 1.19
N LEU A 11 -10.32 6.92 1.17
CA LEU A 11 -9.81 7.52 -0.06
C LEU A 11 -8.94 6.53 -0.86
N ALA A 12 -8.10 5.74 -0.18
CA ALA A 12 -7.29 4.70 -0.83
C ALA A 12 -8.17 3.59 -1.43
N ALA A 13 -9.23 3.18 -0.73
CA ALA A 13 -10.18 2.19 -1.24
C ALA A 13 -10.94 2.72 -2.47
N VAL A 14 -11.41 3.97 -2.44
CA VAL A 14 -12.07 4.61 -3.59
C VAL A 14 -11.09 4.73 -4.77
N GLY A 15 -9.86 5.19 -4.53
CA GLY A 15 -8.82 5.25 -5.57
C GLY A 15 -8.47 3.88 -6.15
N LEU A 16 -8.45 2.83 -5.33
CA LEU A 16 -8.23 1.46 -5.78
C LEU A 16 -9.38 0.97 -6.69
N LEU A 17 -10.63 1.22 -6.31
CA LEU A 17 -11.79 0.85 -7.13
C LEU A 17 -11.81 1.61 -8.46
N LEU A 18 -11.56 2.92 -8.43
CA LEU A 18 -11.50 3.74 -9.64
C LEU A 18 -10.35 3.31 -10.56
N SER A 19 -9.15 3.09 -10.01
CA SER A 19 -8.01 2.60 -10.79
C SER A 19 -8.25 1.21 -11.38
N LEU A 20 -8.92 0.31 -10.65
CA LEU A 20 -9.33 -0.99 -11.18
C LEU A 20 -10.31 -0.86 -12.36
N CYS A 21 -11.34 -0.01 -12.23
CA CYS A 21 -12.28 0.25 -13.32
C CYS A 21 -11.57 0.80 -14.56
N VAL A 22 -10.66 1.77 -14.39
CA VAL A 22 -9.88 2.32 -15.51
C VAL A 22 -8.98 1.26 -16.13
N HIS A 23 -8.33 0.44 -15.31
CA HIS A 23 -7.44 -0.61 -15.80
C HIS A 23 -8.20 -1.65 -16.62
N VAL A 24 -9.33 -2.15 -16.11
CA VAL A 24 -10.20 -3.09 -16.83
C VAL A 24 -10.74 -2.48 -18.13
N ALA A 25 -11.21 -1.22 -18.09
CA ALA A 25 -11.66 -0.54 -19.30
C ALA A 25 -10.54 -0.43 -20.35
N SER A 26 -9.31 -0.13 -19.93
CA SER A 26 -8.14 -0.06 -20.81
C SER A 26 -7.76 -1.42 -21.41
N LEU A 27 -7.93 -2.51 -20.66
CA LEU A 27 -7.68 -3.88 -21.14
C LEU A 27 -8.71 -4.30 -22.19
N LEU A 28 -9.96 -3.87 -22.03
CA LEU A 28 -11.05 -4.14 -22.98
C LEU A 28 -11.00 -3.21 -24.21
N GLY A 29 -10.04 -2.28 -24.28
CA GLY A 29 -9.96 -1.30 -25.36
C GLY A 29 -11.10 -0.27 -25.34
N LEU A 30 -11.82 -0.16 -24.21
CA LEU A 30 -12.90 0.81 -24.05
C LEU A 30 -12.32 2.20 -23.81
N ARG A 31 -13.03 3.23 -24.30
CA ARG A 31 -12.70 4.62 -23.99
C ARG A 31 -12.92 4.85 -22.50
N VAL A 32 -11.84 5.18 -21.79
CA VAL A 32 -11.93 5.49 -20.36
C VAL A 32 -12.73 6.79 -20.17
N PRO A 33 -13.84 6.76 -19.41
CA PRO A 33 -14.63 7.96 -19.15
C PRO A 33 -13.82 8.97 -18.33
N GLY A 34 -13.98 10.26 -18.64
CA GLY A 34 -13.34 11.36 -17.89
C GLY A 34 -12.10 11.98 -18.55
N GLY A 35 -11.56 11.39 -19.63
CA GLY A 35 -10.47 12.00 -20.40
C GLY A 35 -9.28 12.41 -19.53
N ALA A 36 -8.93 13.70 -19.51
CA ALA A 36 -7.83 14.23 -18.70
C ALA A 36 -8.05 14.05 -17.18
N LEU A 37 -9.30 13.97 -16.69
CA LEU A 37 -9.59 13.79 -15.27
C LEU A 37 -9.05 12.48 -14.72
N VAL A 38 -8.84 11.48 -15.57
CA VAL A 38 -8.25 10.19 -15.16
C VAL A 38 -6.86 10.40 -14.55
N TRP A 39 -6.10 11.40 -15.00
CA TRP A 39 -4.80 11.75 -14.44
C TRP A 39 -4.88 12.32 -13.02
N SER A 40 -6.05 12.75 -12.54
CA SER A 40 -6.22 13.09 -11.12
C SER A 40 -5.98 11.89 -10.20
N LEU A 41 -6.15 10.65 -10.67
CA LEU A 41 -5.79 9.44 -9.93
C LEU A 41 -4.29 9.36 -9.66
N HIS A 42 -3.43 9.89 -10.55
CA HIS A 42 -2.01 10.03 -10.24
C HIS A 42 -1.76 10.97 -9.07
N ILE A 43 -2.38 12.14 -9.12
CA ILE A 43 -2.21 13.16 -8.08
C ILE A 43 -2.75 12.62 -6.74
N GLY A 44 -3.88 11.91 -6.79
CA GLY A 44 -4.51 11.29 -5.63
C GLY A 44 -3.65 10.22 -4.96
N ILE A 45 -2.72 9.56 -5.67
CA ILE A 45 -1.75 8.64 -5.05
C ILE A 45 -0.97 9.38 -3.97
N PHE A 46 -0.43 10.57 -4.25
CA PHE A 46 0.40 11.28 -3.28
C PHE A 46 -0.37 11.62 -2.00
N VAL A 47 -1.67 11.91 -2.10
CA VAL A 47 -2.54 12.22 -0.97
C VAL A 47 -2.68 11.02 -0.02
N VAL A 48 -2.80 9.81 -0.54
CA VAL A 48 -2.95 8.59 0.28
C VAL A 48 -1.60 7.94 0.62
N TRP A 49 -0.61 8.10 -0.25
CA TRP A 49 0.71 7.46 -0.14
C TRP A 49 1.54 8.09 0.97
N LEU A 50 1.51 9.43 1.11
CA LEU A 50 2.23 10.12 2.17
C LEU A 50 1.83 9.61 3.57
N PRO A 51 0.53 9.59 3.96
CA PRO A 51 0.09 8.97 5.20
C PRO A 51 0.50 7.51 5.34
N ALA A 52 0.39 6.71 4.26
CA ALA A 52 0.77 5.31 4.29
C ALA A 52 2.27 5.12 4.58
N VAL A 53 3.14 5.90 3.95
CA VAL A 53 4.59 5.86 4.20
C VAL A 53 4.92 6.30 5.62
N LEU A 54 4.28 7.35 6.14
CA LEU A 54 4.48 7.79 7.53
C LEU A 54 4.06 6.69 8.53
N VAL A 55 2.93 6.04 8.29
CA VAL A 55 2.45 4.90 9.09
C VAL A 55 3.42 3.72 9.00
N ALA A 56 3.84 3.33 7.79
CA ALA A 56 4.76 2.22 7.58
C ALA A 56 6.11 2.48 8.26
N THR A 57 6.68 3.68 8.08
CA THR A 57 7.92 4.11 8.73
C THR A 57 7.80 4.07 10.25
N ARG A 58 6.65 4.51 10.78
CA ARG A 58 6.38 4.45 12.21
C ARG A 58 6.23 3.02 12.72
N ILE A 59 5.72 2.08 11.92
CA ILE A 59 5.64 0.66 12.29
C ILE A 59 7.04 0.01 12.28
N THR A 60 7.85 0.30 11.26
CA THR A 60 9.14 -0.39 11.04
C THR A 60 10.32 0.27 11.73
N ARG A 61 10.15 1.41 12.40
CA ARG A 61 11.22 2.07 13.15
C ARG A 61 11.84 1.11 14.17
N GLY A 62 13.16 0.90 14.04
CA GLY A 62 13.95 -0.02 14.87
C GLY A 62 13.91 -1.49 14.44
N ARG A 63 13.31 -1.82 13.28
CA ARG A 63 13.25 -3.19 12.76
C ARG A 63 14.14 -3.38 11.53
N PRO A 64 14.67 -4.61 11.31
CA PRO A 64 15.46 -4.92 10.12
C PRO A 64 14.62 -4.83 8.84
N HIS A 65 15.24 -4.30 7.77
CA HIS A 65 14.57 -4.07 6.49
C HIS A 65 14.08 -5.35 5.79
N ARG A 66 14.72 -6.50 6.04
CA ARG A 66 14.37 -7.80 5.42
C ARG A 66 12.90 -8.21 5.64
N ASP A 67 12.33 -7.83 6.78
CA ASP A 67 10.96 -8.17 7.14
C ASP A 67 10.00 -6.96 7.05
N TYR A 68 10.35 -5.95 6.26
CA TYR A 68 9.57 -4.72 6.10
C TYR A 68 8.10 -5.00 5.76
N TRP A 69 7.82 -5.64 4.61
CA TRP A 69 6.46 -5.89 4.16
C TRP A 69 5.69 -6.85 5.08
N LYS A 70 6.38 -7.85 5.65
CA LYS A 70 5.77 -8.76 6.62
C LYS A 70 5.32 -8.02 7.89
N THR A 71 6.14 -7.07 8.35
CA THR A 71 5.86 -6.27 9.55
C THR A 71 4.73 -5.29 9.28
N VAL A 72 4.83 -4.51 8.20
CA VAL A 72 3.84 -3.47 7.87
C VAL A 72 2.46 -4.08 7.61
N LEU A 73 2.40 -5.23 6.94
CA LEU A 73 1.15 -5.92 6.61
C LEU A 73 0.71 -6.93 7.68
N SER A 74 1.37 -6.98 8.84
CA SER A 74 1.12 -7.99 9.89
C SER A 74 -0.32 -7.98 10.43
N GLY A 75 -1.03 -6.84 10.36
CA GLY A 75 -2.44 -6.71 10.73
C GLY A 75 -3.43 -7.09 9.62
N CYS A 76 -2.97 -7.29 8.38
CA CYS A 76 -3.83 -7.71 7.27
C CYS A 76 -4.10 -9.21 7.28
N PRO A 77 -5.30 -9.66 6.85
CA PRO A 77 -5.58 -11.07 6.61
C PRO A 77 -4.71 -11.60 5.44
N PRO A 78 -4.47 -12.92 5.38
CA PRO A 78 -3.60 -13.52 4.35
C PRO A 78 -4.04 -13.20 2.92
N TRP A 79 -5.34 -13.26 2.63
CA TRP A 79 -5.87 -12.97 1.29
C TRP A 79 -5.47 -11.58 0.80
N MET A 80 -5.54 -10.56 1.66
CA MET A 80 -5.20 -9.18 1.29
C MET A 80 -3.70 -9.04 0.97
N ARG A 81 -2.84 -9.76 1.69
CA ARG A 81 -1.39 -9.77 1.40
C ARG A 81 -1.11 -10.43 0.06
N TYR A 82 -1.70 -11.59 -0.20
CA TYR A 82 -1.52 -12.30 -1.47
C TYR A 82 -2.10 -11.52 -2.65
N THR A 83 -3.27 -10.87 -2.49
CA THR A 83 -3.82 -9.96 -3.50
C THR A 83 -2.84 -8.82 -3.80
N GLY A 84 -2.25 -8.19 -2.78
CA GLY A 84 -1.24 -7.15 -2.98
C GLY A 84 -0.02 -7.63 -3.77
N TYR A 85 0.52 -8.82 -3.45
CA TYR A 85 1.62 -9.41 -4.20
C TYR A 85 1.23 -9.77 -5.64
N ALA A 86 0.05 -10.35 -5.84
CA ALA A 86 -0.47 -10.68 -7.16
C ALA A 86 -0.64 -9.42 -8.03
N LEU A 87 -1.22 -8.34 -7.48
CA LEU A 87 -1.37 -7.07 -8.16
C LEU A 87 -0.01 -6.45 -8.55
N PHE A 88 0.97 -6.51 -7.66
CA PHE A 88 2.32 -6.01 -7.95
C PHE A 88 2.99 -6.78 -9.09
N VAL A 89 2.98 -8.12 -9.03
CA VAL A 89 3.56 -8.97 -10.08
C VAL A 89 2.85 -8.74 -11.41
N TYR A 90 1.53 -8.69 -11.39
CA TYR A 90 0.73 -8.42 -12.58
C TYR A 90 1.03 -7.05 -13.19
N ALA A 91 1.03 -5.98 -12.39
CA ALA A 91 1.30 -4.63 -12.88
C ALA A 91 2.71 -4.51 -13.44
N ALA A 92 3.71 -5.14 -12.81
CA ALA A 92 5.08 -5.18 -13.29
C ALA A 92 5.17 -5.93 -14.64
N ALA A 93 4.58 -7.13 -14.73
CA ALA A 93 4.57 -7.91 -15.97
C ALA A 93 3.90 -7.15 -17.12
N ASN A 94 2.74 -6.54 -16.86
CA ASN A 94 2.03 -5.72 -17.84
C ASN A 94 2.83 -4.49 -18.26
N PHE A 95 3.54 -3.83 -17.33
CA PHE A 95 4.41 -2.69 -17.64
C PHE A 95 5.58 -3.08 -18.55
N PHE A 96 6.29 -4.17 -18.23
CA PHE A 96 7.38 -4.66 -19.07
C PHE A 96 6.90 -5.15 -20.44
N TRP A 97 5.71 -5.78 -20.50
CA TRP A 97 5.10 -6.17 -21.77
C TRP A 97 4.82 -4.97 -22.67
N ILE A 98 4.24 -3.89 -22.13
CA ILE A 98 3.98 -2.66 -22.90
C ILE A 98 5.29 -2.04 -23.37
N MET A 99 6.31 -1.99 -22.52
CA MET A 99 7.62 -1.44 -22.88
C MET A 99 8.26 -2.21 -24.03
N ALA A 100 8.28 -3.55 -23.96
CA ALA A 100 8.85 -4.41 -24.99
C ALA A 100 8.07 -4.37 -26.33
N THR A 101 6.78 -4.03 -26.31
CA THR A 101 5.93 -3.98 -27.52
C THR A 101 5.79 -2.57 -28.10
N SER A 102 6.34 -1.55 -27.44
CA SER A 102 6.21 -0.14 -27.86
C SER A 102 7.19 0.31 -28.95
N GLU A 103 8.08 -0.58 -29.42
CA GLU A 103 9.14 -0.26 -30.40
C GLU A 103 8.67 -0.34 -31.88
N SER A 104 7.47 -0.83 -32.18
CA SER A 104 6.95 -0.99 -33.56
C SER A 104 5.66 -0.19 -33.82
N GLN A 105 5.81 0.97 -34.47
CA GLN A 105 4.88 1.65 -35.41
C GLN A 105 3.35 1.50 -35.22
N ASP A 106 2.69 2.41 -34.44
CA ASP A 106 1.30 2.93 -34.71
C ASP A 106 0.86 4.01 -33.66
N LEU A 107 1.72 5.01 -33.48
CA LEU A 107 1.95 5.72 -32.21
C LEU A 107 0.88 6.72 -31.72
N LYS A 108 -0.17 7.05 -32.48
CA LYS A 108 -1.14 8.11 -32.08
C LYS A 108 -2.48 7.64 -31.51
N ARG A 109 -2.97 6.45 -31.90
CA ARG A 109 -4.27 5.90 -31.39
C ARG A 109 -4.08 4.87 -30.29
N ILE A 110 -2.97 4.12 -30.35
CA ILE A 110 -2.54 3.16 -29.32
C ILE A 110 -1.85 3.89 -28.16
N GLY A 111 -1.30 5.08 -28.39
CA GLY A 111 -0.59 5.89 -27.39
C GLY A 111 -1.43 6.17 -26.15
N ASP A 112 -2.66 6.68 -26.29
CA ASP A 112 -3.47 7.05 -25.11
C ASP A 112 -3.91 5.82 -24.29
N ALA A 113 -4.39 4.77 -24.95
CA ALA A 113 -4.87 3.58 -24.26
C ALA A 113 -3.74 2.76 -23.64
N SER A 114 -2.60 2.62 -24.32
CA SER A 114 -1.44 1.89 -23.81
C SER A 114 -0.76 2.63 -22.65
N VAL A 115 -0.66 3.96 -22.73
CA VAL A 115 -0.15 4.82 -21.65
C VAL A 115 -1.08 4.75 -20.43
N ILE A 116 -2.40 4.91 -20.62
CA ILE A 116 -3.36 4.79 -19.52
C ILE A 116 -3.33 3.38 -18.93
N ARG A 117 -3.15 2.33 -19.73
CA ARG A 117 -3.00 0.94 -19.25
C ARG A 117 -1.75 0.76 -18.39
N ALA A 118 -0.61 1.30 -18.82
CA ALA A 118 0.63 1.24 -18.05
C ALA A 118 0.50 1.96 -16.71
N PHE A 119 -0.02 3.19 -16.72
CA PHE A 119 -0.16 4.01 -15.52
C PHE A 119 -1.27 3.53 -14.57
N SER A 120 -2.38 3.02 -15.09
CA SER A 120 -3.45 2.48 -14.24
C SER A 120 -3.02 1.25 -13.45
N GLY A 121 -2.10 0.43 -13.98
CA GLY A 121 -1.46 -0.64 -13.21
C GLY A 121 -0.65 -0.10 -12.02
N HIS A 122 0.08 1.01 -12.22
CA HIS A 122 0.80 1.70 -11.15
C HIS A 122 -0.16 2.24 -10.08
N TRP A 123 -1.28 2.83 -10.48
CA TRP A 123 -2.30 3.31 -9.52
C TRP A 123 -2.83 2.17 -8.67
N LEU A 124 -3.16 1.02 -9.28
CA LEU A 124 -3.63 -0.17 -8.60
C LEU A 124 -2.67 -0.62 -7.50
N VAL A 125 -1.37 -0.65 -7.80
CA VAL A 125 -0.33 -1.02 -6.83
C VAL A 125 -0.25 -0.01 -5.69
N PHE A 126 -0.19 1.28 -5.99
CA PHE A 126 -0.01 2.32 -4.96
C PHE A 126 -1.24 2.47 -4.07
N TYR A 127 -2.45 2.52 -4.65
CA TYR A 127 -3.69 2.58 -3.89
C TYR A 127 -3.91 1.29 -3.08
N GLY A 128 -3.63 0.12 -3.67
CA GLY A 128 -3.75 -1.17 -3.00
C GLY A 128 -2.78 -1.31 -1.83
N ALA A 129 -1.52 -0.95 -2.03
CA ALA A 129 -0.51 -0.95 -0.97
C ALA A 129 -0.86 0.06 0.13
N ALA A 130 -1.22 1.30 -0.23
CA ALA A 130 -1.64 2.31 0.75
C ALA A 130 -2.82 1.83 1.59
N PHE A 131 -3.85 1.27 0.95
CA PHE A 131 -5.01 0.70 1.63
C PHE A 131 -4.60 -0.43 2.60
N ALA A 132 -3.77 -1.38 2.15
CA ALA A 132 -3.33 -2.49 2.98
C ALA A 132 -2.50 -2.02 4.20
N ILE A 133 -1.61 -1.05 4.01
CA ILE A 133 -0.80 -0.46 5.09
C ILE A 133 -1.71 0.20 6.14
N LEU A 134 -2.63 1.05 5.70
CA LEU A 134 -3.56 1.77 6.57
C LEU A 134 -4.52 0.81 7.28
N TYR A 135 -5.03 -0.20 6.57
CA TYR A 135 -5.90 -1.23 7.13
C TYR A 135 -5.19 -2.07 8.20
N SER A 136 -3.94 -2.47 7.95
CA SER A 136 -3.10 -3.20 8.93
C SER A 136 -2.97 -2.43 10.24
N ALA A 137 -2.65 -1.14 10.15
CA ALA A 137 -2.50 -0.25 11.29
C ALA A 137 -3.83 0.02 12.01
N TYR A 138 -4.94 0.13 11.27
CA TYR A 138 -6.28 0.30 11.82
C TYR A 138 -6.75 -0.94 12.59
N ARG A 139 -6.58 -2.13 12.01
CA ARG A 139 -6.94 -3.42 12.64
C ARG A 139 -6.08 -3.75 13.85
N THR A 140 -4.81 -3.37 13.82
CA THR A 140 -3.85 -3.65 14.90
C THR A 140 -3.19 -2.36 15.39
N PRO A 141 -3.89 -1.52 16.18
CA PRO A 141 -3.36 -0.24 16.65
C PRO A 141 -2.06 -0.36 17.47
N ARG A 142 -1.83 -1.53 18.07
CA ARG A 142 -0.61 -1.85 18.83
C ARG A 142 0.67 -1.78 17.97
N LEU A 143 0.55 -1.90 16.64
CA LEU A 143 1.69 -1.70 15.72
C LEU A 143 2.24 -0.27 15.77
N LEU A 144 1.41 0.71 16.14
CA LEU A 144 1.80 2.12 16.28
C LEU A 144 2.14 2.51 17.71
N SER A 145 1.84 1.64 18.68
CA SER A 145 2.15 1.85 20.09
C SER A 145 3.66 1.67 20.32
N ARG A 146 4.20 2.50 21.21
CA ARG A 146 5.59 2.41 21.68
C ARG A 146 5.57 2.17 23.18
N GLN A 147 6.46 1.30 23.62
CA GLN A 147 6.62 0.95 25.03
C GLN A 147 8.10 1.04 25.39
N ARG A 148 8.40 1.02 26.69
CA ARG A 148 9.77 0.91 27.18
C ARG A 148 9.95 -0.44 27.87
N CYS A 149 11.09 -1.09 27.66
CA CYS A 149 11.44 -2.25 28.47
C CYS A 149 11.76 -1.82 29.91
N ALA A 150 11.91 -2.78 30.84
CA ALA A 150 12.24 -2.49 32.24
C ALA A 150 13.54 -1.68 32.42
N ASP A 151 14.48 -1.79 31.47
CA ASP A 151 15.75 -1.05 31.47
C ASP A 151 15.65 0.31 30.72
N GLY A 152 14.47 0.68 30.24
CA GLY A 152 14.21 1.98 29.61
C GLY A 152 14.37 2.05 28.09
N HIS A 153 14.78 0.98 27.41
CA HIS A 153 14.89 0.96 25.94
C HIS A 153 13.52 1.07 25.25
N GLU A 154 13.43 1.88 24.19
CA GLU A 154 12.20 2.00 23.39
C GLU A 154 12.00 0.75 22.53
N VAL A 155 10.81 0.15 22.63
CA VAL A 155 10.41 -1.06 21.90
C VAL A 155 9.06 -0.87 21.22
N ALA A 156 8.77 -1.63 20.16
CA ALA A 156 7.45 -1.59 19.55
C ALA A 156 6.43 -2.26 20.48
N GLY A 157 5.21 -1.74 20.56
CA GLY A 157 4.15 -2.32 21.40
C GLY A 157 3.67 -3.72 20.96
N SER A 158 4.15 -4.21 19.82
CA SER A 158 3.92 -5.59 19.35
C SER A 158 5.08 -6.54 19.66
N ASP A 159 6.20 -6.07 20.21
CA ASP A 159 7.37 -6.89 20.53
C ASP A 159 7.14 -7.72 21.80
N ALA A 160 7.52 -9.00 21.75
CA ALA A 160 7.54 -9.85 22.95
C ALA A 160 8.81 -9.68 23.79
N PHE A 161 9.92 -9.26 23.15
CA PHE A 161 11.24 -9.11 23.74
C PHE A 161 11.90 -7.81 23.27
N CYS A 162 12.75 -7.22 24.10
CA CYS A 162 13.56 -6.07 23.73
C CYS A 162 14.68 -6.49 22.75
N SER A 163 14.78 -5.82 21.60
CA SER A 163 15.85 -6.06 20.62
C SER A 163 17.24 -5.68 21.12
N THR A 164 17.35 -4.80 22.12
CA THR A 164 18.62 -4.30 22.66
C THR A 164 19.13 -5.16 23.81
N CYS A 165 18.29 -5.45 24.82
CA CYS A 165 18.71 -6.18 26.03
C CYS A 165 18.14 -7.61 26.15
N GLY A 166 17.29 -8.05 25.22
CA GLY A 166 16.72 -9.40 25.21
C GLY A 166 15.64 -9.68 26.28
N LYS A 167 15.38 -8.77 27.21
CA LYS A 167 14.36 -8.97 28.26
C LYS A 167 12.95 -9.04 27.68
N LYS A 168 12.12 -9.91 28.26
CA LYS A 168 10.70 -10.04 27.92
C LYS A 168 9.95 -8.75 28.28
N ILE A 169 9.14 -8.25 27.36
CA ILE A 169 8.32 -7.06 27.60
C ILE A 169 7.12 -7.46 28.46
N GLN A 170 6.96 -6.80 29.61
CA GLN A 170 5.77 -6.95 30.45
C GLN A 170 4.59 -6.35 29.68
N ARG A 171 3.71 -7.22 29.19
CA ARG A 171 2.50 -6.78 28.49
C ARG A 171 1.64 -6.01 29.49
N PRO A 172 1.20 -4.77 29.20
CA PRO A 172 0.14 -4.17 29.98
C PRO A 172 -1.07 -5.11 29.90
N VAL A 173 -1.63 -5.48 31.06
CA VAL A 173 -2.90 -6.21 31.13
C VAL A 173 -3.95 -5.27 30.54
N VAL A 174 -4.28 -5.48 29.27
CA VAL A 174 -5.40 -4.78 28.64
C VAL A 174 -6.64 -5.44 29.22
N ALA A 175 -7.31 -4.77 30.16
CA ALA A 175 -8.66 -5.14 30.56
C ALA A 175 -9.52 -5.15 29.28
N GLU A 176 -10.16 -6.29 29.01
CA GLU A 176 -11.08 -6.49 27.90
C GLU A 176 -12.27 -5.53 27.97
#